data_AF-X0ZUI4-F1
#
_entry.id   AF-X0ZUI4-F1
#
_cell.length_a   1.000
_cell.length_b   1.000
_cell.length_c   1.000
_cell.angle_alpha   90.00
_cell.angle_beta   90.00
_cell.angle_gamma   90.00
#
_symmetry.space_group_name_H-M   'P 1'
#
loop_
_entity.id
_entity.type
_entity.pdbx_description
1 polymer ?
#
loop_
_entity_poly.entity_id
_entity_poly.type
_entity_poly.pdbx_seq_one_letter_code
_entity_poly.pdbx_strand_id
1 'polypeptide(L)' 'MKIYVGNMPFSVTDGELRSKFEEFGAVEEVTIITDRDTGRPRGF' A
#
# COMPACT_ATOMS: atom_id res chain seq x y z
N MET A 1 8.82 -5.61 13.20
CA MET A 1 9.32 -4.40 12.50
C MET A 1 8.15 -3.81 11.72
N LYS A 2 7.88 -2.51 11.84
CA LYS A 2 6.78 -1.87 11.10
C LYS A 2 7.38 -0.96 10.04
N ILE A 3 6.96 -1.15 8.79
CA ILE A 3 7.42 -0.39 7.63
C ILE A 3 6.24 0.38 7.04
N TYR A 4 6.48 1.64 6.69
CA TYR A 4 5.53 2.47 5.97
C TYR A 4 5.99 2.60 4.54
N VAL A 5 5.09 2.26 3.61
CA VAL A 5 5.34 2.37 2.17
C VAL A 5 4.40 3.46 1.65
N GLY A 6 4.98 4.53 1.10
CA GLY A 6 4.24 5.64 0.50
C GLY A 6 4.29 5.60 -1.03
N ASN A 7 3.57 6.52 -1.68
CA ASN A 7 3.56 6.68 -3.14
C ASN A 7 3.13 5.43 -3.93
N MET A 8 2.19 4.66 -3.36
CA MET A 8 1.62 3.49 -4.03
C MET A 8 0.35 3.88 -4.82
N PRO A 9 0.11 3.24 -5.97
CA PRO A 9 -1.15 3.43 -6.71
C PRO A 9 -2.36 3.09 -5.85
N PHE A 10 -3.46 3.81 -6.01
CA PHE A 10 -4.75 3.49 -5.36
C PHE A 10 -5.32 2.13 -5.79
N SER A 11 -4.86 1.60 -6.92
CA SER A 11 -5.25 0.29 -7.43
C SER A 11 -4.53 -0.88 -6.74
N VAL A 12 -3.48 -0.60 -5.96
CA VAL A 12 -2.74 -1.66 -5.26
C VAL A 12 -3.63 -2.28 -4.21
N THR A 13 -3.63 -3.61 -4.16
CA THR A 13 -4.39 -4.39 -3.18
C THR A 13 -3.50 -4.93 -2.07
N ASP A 14 -4.10 -5.24 -0.92
CA ASP A 14 -3.41 -5.82 0.23
C ASP A 14 -2.75 -7.15 -0.13
N GLY A 15 -3.41 -7.97 -0.95
CA GLY A 15 -2.89 -9.23 -1.46
C GLY A 15 -1.64 -9.05 -2.32
N GLU A 16 -1.62 -8.09 -3.24
CA GLU A 16 -0.43 -7.82 -4.08
C GLU A 16 0.77 -7.39 -3.24
N LEU A 17 0.55 -6.49 -2.26
CA LEU A 17 1.61 -6.06 -1.36
C LEU A 17 2.11 -7.23 -0.53
N ARG A 18 1.20 -8.00 0.07
CA ARG A 18 1.57 -9.17 0.86
C ARG A 18 2.42 -10.14 0.05
N SER A 19 1.97 -10.55 -1.14
CA SER A 19 2.74 -11.48 -1.98
C SER A 19 4.09 -10.94 -2.41
N LYS A 20 4.20 -9.62 -2.66
CA LYS A 20 5.49 -8.97 -2.97
C LYS A 20 6.44 -8.93 -1.78
N PHE A 21 5.93 -8.65 -0.59
CA PHE A 21 6.74 -8.56 0.62
C PHE A 21 7.05 -9.94 1.24
N GLU A 22 6.22 -10.96 0.97
CA GLU A 22 6.46 -12.35 1.37
C GLU A 22 7.74 -12.94 0.78
N GLU A 23 8.19 -12.45 -0.39
CA GLU A 23 9.47 -12.82 -0.99
C GLU A 23 10.68 -12.40 -0.11
N PHE A 24 10.52 -11.34 0.68
CA PHE A 24 11.57 -10.81 1.55
C PHE A 24 11.46 -11.30 3.00
N GLY A 25 10.34 -11.91 3.39
CA GLY A 25 10.11 -12.46 4.72
C GLY A 25 8.64 -12.58 5.10
N ALA A 26 8.34 -13.17 6.27
CA ALA A 26 6.97 -13.33 6.72
C ALA A 26 6.28 -11.99 7.01
N VAL A 27 5.15 -11.74 6.33
CA VAL A 27 4.32 -10.55 6.53
C VAL A 27 3.21 -10.87 7.52
N GLU A 28 3.23 -10.25 8.71
CA GLU A 28 2.19 -10.44 9.72
C GLU A 28 0.89 -9.66 9.39
N GLU A 29 1.02 -8.42 8.93
CA GLU A 29 -0.11 -7.52 8.73
C GLU A 29 0.20 -6.52 7.60
N VAL A 30 -0.79 -6.31 6.72
CA VAL A 30 -0.74 -5.29 5.66
C VAL A 30 -1.97 -4.41 5.78
N THR A 31 -1.75 -3.11 5.96
CA THR A 31 -2.83 -2.13 6.08
C THR A 31 -2.61 -1.05 5.04
N ILE A 32 -3.49 -0.98 4.04
CA ILE A 32 -3.47 0.08 3.03
C ILE A 32 -4.23 1.28 3.60
N ILE A 33 -3.48 2.32 3.91
CA ILE A 33 -4.06 3.62 4.28
C ILE A 33 -4.38 4.34 2.98
N THR A 34 -5.63 4.21 2.55
CA THR A 34 -6.16 4.89 1.37
C THR A 34 -6.81 6.20 1.78
N ASP A 35 -6.34 7.32 1.24
CA ASP A 35 -7.03 8.61 1.34
C ASP A 35 -8.29 8.54 0.47
N ARG A 36 -9.44 8.42 1.14
CA ARG A 36 -10.75 8.21 0.51
C ARG A 36 -11.38 9.52 0.02
N ASP A 37 -10.76 10.67 0.27
CA ASP A 37 -11.43 11.97 0.19
C ASP A 37 -11.14 12.77 -1.08
N THR A 38 -9.98 12.61 -1.72
CA THR A 38 -9.57 13.72 -2.60
C THR A 38 -10.26 13.78 -3.95
N GLY A 39 -10.71 12.67 -4.56
CA GLY A 39 -11.58 12.67 -5.75
C GLY A 39 -11.17 13.59 -6.91
N ARG A 40 -9.93 14.11 -6.92
CA ARG A 40 -9.42 15.12 -7.84
C ARG A 40 -7.92 14.94 -7.98
N PRO A 41 -7.39 14.90 -9.21
CA PRO A 41 -5.97 15.03 -9.43
C PRO A 41 -5.55 16.42 -8.96
N ARG A 42 -4.68 16.51 -7.96
CA ARG A 42 -3.84 17.69 -7.83
C ARG A 42 -2.81 17.60 -8.95
N GLY A 43 -3.19 18.13 -10.11
CA GLY A 43 -2.22 18.57 -11.10
C GLY A 43 -1.25 19.52 -10.42
N PHE A 44 -0.03 19.04 -10.19
CA PHE A 44 1.16 19.48 -10.89
C PHE A 44 2.13 18.29 -11.02
#